data_AF-A0A1G0RBL2-F1
#
_entry.id   AF-A0A1G0RBL2-F1
#
_cell.length_a   1.000
_cell.length_b   1.000
_cell.length_c   1.000
_cell.angle_alpha   90.00
_cell.angle_beta   90.00
_cell.angle_gamma   90.00
#
_symmetry.space_group_name_H-M   'P 1'
#
loop_
_entity.id
_entity.type
_entity.pdbx_description
1 polymer ?
#
loop_
_entity_poly.entity_id
_entity_poly.type
_entity_poly.pdbx_seq_one_letter_code
_entity_poly.pdbx_strand_id
1 'polypeptide(L)'
;METLKDIILNAVQIIQLMLAPAVMISACGLLLLGINNKYSIIVNRIRLLNEEKRKLLLKIGEKSRPTEENVRYESIVKQLLHLSERIKIVRNCVLSYVSAVTLFVLTSLLIGVSSFLSIERLNYIIVATFLAGMISVLVGALFAGIEIKKGYEIVIYEIEAHE
;
A
#
# COMPACT_ATOMS: atom_id res chain seq x y z
N MET A 1 -28.78 21.76 -39.04
CA MET A 1 -27.86 20.59 -38.98
C MET A 1 -26.47 20.97 -38.48
N GLU A 2 -26.28 22.16 -37.89
CA GLU A 2 -25.06 22.54 -37.15
C GLU A 2 -25.25 22.40 -35.62
N THR A 3 -26.47 22.56 -35.11
CA THR A 3 -26.78 22.47 -33.66
C THR A 3 -26.65 21.08 -33.04
N LEU A 4 -26.70 20.00 -33.84
CA LEU A 4 -26.47 18.63 -33.35
C LEU A 4 -24.97 18.28 -33.28
N LYS A 5 -24.10 19.04 -33.97
CA LYS A 5 -22.65 18.78 -34.05
C LYS A 5 -21.88 19.44 -32.90
N ASP A 6 -22.45 20.50 -32.31
CA ASP A 6 -21.86 21.19 -31.14
C ASP A 6 -22.22 20.53 -29.80
N ILE A 7 -23.32 19.76 -29.73
CA ILE A 7 -23.61 18.88 -28.57
C ILE A 7 -22.69 17.65 -28.58
N ILE A 8 -22.05 17.38 -29.72
CA ILE A 8 -21.00 16.38 -29.91
C ILE A 8 -19.63 17.03 -29.57
N LEU A 9 -19.53 17.78 -28.46
CA LEU A 9 -18.41 17.56 -27.54
C LEU A 9 -18.65 16.15 -26.99
N ASN A 10 -18.17 15.21 -27.79
CA ASN A 10 -18.73 13.90 -28.02
C ASN A 10 -18.61 13.10 -26.71
N ALA A 11 -19.63 12.30 -26.34
CA ALA A 11 -19.51 11.41 -25.17
C ALA A 11 -18.19 10.61 -25.19
N VAL A 12 -17.70 10.28 -26.39
CA VAL A 12 -16.37 9.72 -26.67
C VAL A 12 -15.21 10.55 -26.11
N GLN A 13 -15.20 11.87 -26.29
CA GLN A 13 -14.15 12.77 -25.78
C GLN A 13 -14.15 12.83 -24.25
N ILE A 14 -15.33 12.88 -23.62
CA ILE A 14 -15.45 12.85 -22.15
C ILE A 14 -14.90 11.52 -21.62
N ILE A 15 -15.29 10.41 -22.25
CA ILE A 15 -14.75 9.08 -21.92
C ILE A 15 -13.22 9.05 -22.08
N GLN A 16 -12.68 9.62 -23.17
CA GLN A 16 -11.24 9.71 -23.40
C GLN A 16 -10.52 10.51 -22.31
N LEU A 17 -11.10 11.61 -21.81
CA LEU A 17 -10.53 12.37 -20.69
C LEU A 17 -10.57 11.57 -19.38
N MET A 18 -11.63 10.79 -19.17
CA MET A 18 -11.77 9.90 -18.01
C MET A 18 -10.81 8.69 -18.06
N LEU A 19 -10.24 8.35 -19.22
CA LEU A 19 -9.24 7.29 -19.35
C LEU A 19 -7.93 7.63 -18.64
N ALA A 20 -7.52 8.90 -18.58
CA ALA A 20 -6.24 9.26 -17.97
C ALA A 20 -6.18 8.88 -16.48
N PRO A 21 -7.15 9.25 -15.61
CA PRO A 21 -7.21 8.72 -14.25
C PRO A 21 -7.42 7.19 -14.19
N ALA A 22 -8.16 6.59 -15.14
CA ALA A 22 -8.40 5.15 -15.18
C ALA A 22 -7.11 4.31 -15.40
N VAL A 23 -6.19 4.80 -16.23
CA VAL A 23 -4.87 4.19 -16.41
C VAL A 23 -4.07 4.26 -15.12
N MET A 24 -4.14 5.40 -14.41
CA MET A 24 -3.46 5.56 -13.12
C MET A 24 -4.02 4.63 -12.03
N ILE A 25 -5.34 4.41 -12.02
CA ILE A 25 -5.98 3.42 -11.14
C ILE A 25 -5.43 2.02 -11.43
N SER A 26 -5.34 1.64 -12.71
CA SER A 26 -4.80 0.33 -13.13
C SER A 26 -3.34 0.14 -12.67
N ALA A 27 -2.50 1.16 -12.85
CA ALA A 27 -1.11 1.14 -12.38
C ALA A 27 -1.03 1.00 -10.85
N CYS A 28 -1.84 1.74 -10.10
CA CYS A 28 -1.93 1.60 -8.65
C CYS A 28 -2.42 0.21 -8.23
N GLY A 29 -3.33 -0.40 -8.99
CA GLY A 29 -3.82 -1.75 -8.77
C GLY A 29 -2.70 -2.79 -8.82
N LEU A 30 -1.78 -2.68 -9.77
CA LEU A 30 -0.60 -3.56 -9.86
C LEU A 30 0.35 -3.37 -8.66
N LEU A 31 0.60 -2.13 -8.25
CA LEU A 31 1.43 -1.82 -7.08
C LEU A 31 0.80 -2.35 -5.79
N LEU A 32 -0.51 -2.16 -5.63
CA LEU A 32 -1.29 -2.67 -4.50
C LEU A 32 -1.26 -4.19 -4.44
N LEU A 33 -1.37 -4.88 -5.57
CA LEU A 33 -1.29 -6.33 -5.61
C LEU A 33 0.04 -6.84 -5.02
N GLY A 34 1.16 -6.24 -5.45
CA GLY A 34 2.48 -6.59 -4.94
C GLY A 34 2.62 -6.33 -3.43
N ILE A 35 2.19 -5.16 -2.96
CA ILE A 35 2.32 -4.78 -1.55
C ILE A 35 1.33 -5.53 -0.64
N ASN A 36 0.10 -5.79 -1.10
CA ASN A 36 -0.89 -6.56 -0.32
C ASN A 36 -0.44 -8.02 -0.14
N ASN A 37 0.23 -8.61 -1.13
CA ASN A 37 0.84 -9.92 -0.98
C ASN A 37 1.92 -9.91 0.12
N LYS A 38 2.83 -8.92 0.09
CA LYS A 38 3.84 -8.74 1.15
C LYS A 38 3.21 -8.52 2.52
N TYR A 39 2.16 -7.70 2.60
CA TYR A 39 1.41 -7.44 3.82
C TYR A 39 0.86 -8.75 4.42
N SER A 40 0.23 -9.57 3.58
CA SER A 40 -0.37 -10.85 3.99
C SER A 40 0.68 -11.84 4.50
N ILE A 41 1.84 -11.92 3.84
CA ILE A 41 2.97 -12.75 4.26
C ILE A 41 3.49 -12.33 5.64
N ILE A 42 3.71 -11.03 5.86
CA ILE A 42 4.21 -10.51 7.14
C ILE A 42 3.20 -10.76 8.26
N VAL A 43 1.90 -10.49 8.02
CA VAL A 43 0.85 -10.77 9.01
C VAL A 43 0.80 -12.24 9.37
N ASN A 44 0.88 -13.13 8.37
CA ASN A 44 0.89 -14.57 8.62
C ASN A 44 2.11 -14.99 9.46
N ARG A 45 3.30 -14.45 9.14
CA ARG A 45 4.52 -14.73 9.92
C ARG A 45 4.41 -14.26 11.37
N ILE A 46 3.82 -13.07 11.61
CA ILE A 46 3.55 -12.57 12.96
C ILE A 46 2.60 -13.50 13.72
N ARG A 47 1.53 -13.99 13.07
CA ARG A 47 0.57 -14.92 13.70
C ARG A 47 1.25 -16.22 14.12
N LEU A 48 2.03 -16.84 13.23
CA LEU A 48 2.76 -18.08 13.51
C LEU A 48 3.75 -17.92 14.67
N LEU A 49 4.54 -16.85 14.66
CA LEU A 49 5.51 -16.57 15.73
C LEU A 49 4.83 -16.28 17.07
N ASN A 50 3.69 -15.59 17.07
CA ASN A 50 2.92 -15.37 18.30
C ASN A 50 2.33 -16.66 18.87
N GLU A 51 1.87 -17.58 18.00
CA GLU A 51 1.41 -18.89 18.44
C GLU A 51 2.55 -19.72 19.04
N GLU A 52 3.72 -19.71 18.41
CA GLU A 52 4.92 -20.38 18.92
C GLU A 52 5.36 -19.78 20.26
N LYS A 53 5.41 -18.45 20.37
CA LYS A 53 5.70 -17.72 21.62
C LYS A 53 4.78 -18.18 22.76
N ARG A 54 3.47 -18.28 22.49
CA ARG A 54 2.48 -18.72 23.49
C ARG A 54 2.72 -20.17 23.93
N LYS A 55 3.09 -21.06 23.01
CA LYS A 55 3.43 -22.46 23.33
C LYS A 55 4.69 -22.56 24.19
N LEU A 56 5.72 -21.76 23.92
CA LEU A 56 6.96 -21.74 24.70
C LEU A 56 6.73 -21.20 26.11
N LEU A 57 5.92 -20.15 26.27
CA LEU A 57 5.58 -19.59 27.60
C LEU A 57 4.96 -20.64 28.53
N LEU A 58 4.12 -21.54 28.00
CA LEU A 58 3.52 -22.62 28.79
C LEU A 58 4.56 -23.64 29.28
N LYS A 59 5.62 -23.90 28.50
CA LYS A 59 6.68 -24.86 28.84
C LYS A 59 7.72 -24.28 29.80
N ILE A 60 8.05 -22.99 29.65
CA ILE A 60 9.03 -22.29 30.50
C ILE A 60 8.55 -22.22 31.96
N GLY A 61 7.24 -22.12 32.19
CA GLY A 61 6.65 -22.15 33.54
C GLY A 61 6.91 -23.44 34.32
N GLU A 62 7.31 -24.53 33.67
CA GLU A 62 7.56 -25.83 34.31
C GLU A 62 9.05 -26.07 34.67
N LYS A 63 10.00 -25.27 34.16
CA LYS A 63 11.45 -25.51 34.35
C LYS A 63 12.22 -24.25 34.75
N SER A 64 12.93 -24.34 35.88
CA SER A 64 13.66 -23.22 36.53
C SER A 64 15.06 -22.92 35.98
N ARG A 65 15.51 -23.58 34.90
CA ARG A 65 16.87 -23.42 34.35
C ARG A 65 16.85 -22.81 32.94
N PRO A 66 17.86 -21.98 32.57
CA PRO A 66 18.02 -21.51 31.20
C PRO A 66 18.13 -22.72 30.26
N THR A 67 17.09 -22.92 29.46
CA THR A 67 16.96 -24.01 28.51
C THR A 67 17.04 -23.43 27.09
N GLU A 68 17.33 -24.24 26.07
CA GLU A 68 17.23 -23.84 24.66
C GLU A 68 15.90 -23.14 24.33
N GLU A 69 14.81 -23.50 25.03
CA GLU A 69 13.49 -22.87 24.93
C GLU A 69 13.49 -21.38 25.33
N ASN A 70 14.32 -20.95 26.29
CA ASN A 70 14.46 -19.54 26.66
C ASN A 70 15.16 -18.74 25.56
N VAL A 71 16.23 -19.30 24.99
CA VAL A 71 16.97 -18.66 23.88
C VAL A 71 16.06 -18.53 22.65
N ARG A 72 15.27 -19.57 22.34
CA ARG A 72 14.28 -19.53 21.26
C ARG A 72 13.19 -18.50 21.53
N TYR A 73 12.69 -18.42 22.77
CA TYR A 73 11.69 -17.41 23.15
C TYR A 73 12.19 -15.98 22.94
N GLU A 74 13.41 -15.68 23.38
CA GLU A 74 14.02 -14.35 23.18
C GLU A 74 14.21 -14.02 21.69
N SER A 75 14.65 -14.98 20.88
CA SER A 75 14.76 -14.82 19.43
C SER A 75 13.41 -14.50 18.78
N ILE A 76 12.33 -15.19 19.17
CA ILE A 76 10.98 -14.93 18.66
C ILE A 76 10.50 -13.52 19.05
N VAL A 77 10.74 -13.10 20.29
CA VAL A 77 10.37 -11.75 20.74
C VAL A 77 11.10 -10.70 19.89
N LYS A 78 12.39 -10.89 19.62
CA LYS A 78 13.17 -9.99 18.75
C LYS A 78 12.62 -9.98 17.31
N GLN A 79 12.33 -11.13 16.72
CA GLN A 79 11.72 -11.21 15.37
C GLN A 79 10.36 -10.51 15.30
N LEU A 80 9.50 -10.68 16.31
CA LEU A 80 8.20 -10.04 16.38
C LEU A 80 8.29 -8.51 16.45
N LEU A 81 9.30 -7.96 17.14
CA LEU A 81 9.56 -6.52 17.17
C LEU A 81 9.92 -6.00 15.77
N HIS A 82 10.86 -6.65 15.07
CA HIS A 82 11.24 -6.26 13.71
C HIS A 82 10.08 -6.37 12.72
N LEU A 83 9.30 -7.45 12.77
CA LEU A 83 8.13 -7.63 11.91
C LEU A 83 7.04 -6.59 12.21
N SER A 84 6.87 -6.19 13.47
CA SER A 84 5.91 -5.15 13.87
C SER A 84 6.28 -3.76 13.37
N GLU A 85 7.57 -3.46 13.19
CA GLU A 85 8.00 -2.22 12.53
C GLU A 85 7.79 -2.29 11.02
N ARG A 86 8.15 -3.43 10.42
CA ARG A 86 8.04 -3.64 8.98
C ARG A 86 6.59 -3.58 8.51
N ILE A 87 5.65 -4.17 9.26
CA ILE A 87 4.22 -4.15 8.91
C ILE A 87 3.64 -2.72 8.93
N LYS A 88 4.15 -1.81 9.78
CA LYS A 88 3.70 -0.41 9.80
C LYS A 88 4.07 0.32 8.50
N ILE A 89 5.26 0.07 7.98
CA ILE A 89 5.74 0.66 6.71
C ILE A 89 4.90 0.14 5.55
N VAL A 90 4.70 -1.19 5.48
CA VAL A 90 3.87 -1.82 4.44
C VAL A 90 2.43 -1.31 4.51
N ARG A 91 1.85 -1.19 5.72
CA ARG A 91 0.53 -0.62 5.92
C ARG A 91 0.44 0.81 5.38
N ASN A 92 1.41 1.66 5.70
CA ASN A 92 1.42 3.04 5.23
C ASN A 92 1.55 3.12 3.70
N CYS A 93 2.31 2.21 3.08
CA CYS A 93 2.38 2.06 1.63
C CYS A 93 1.00 1.71 1.02
N VAL A 94 0.31 0.69 1.57
CA VAL A 94 -1.04 0.32 1.15
C VAL A 94 -2.01 1.49 1.28
N LEU A 95 -2.02 2.16 2.44
CA LEU A 95 -2.91 3.30 2.68
C LEU A 95 -2.67 4.43 1.67
N SER A 96 -1.42 4.74 1.35
CA SER A 96 -1.04 5.77 0.38
C SER A 96 -1.48 5.42 -1.05
N TYR A 97 -1.41 4.16 -1.45
CA TYR A 97 -1.89 3.74 -2.76
C TYR A 97 -3.42 3.66 -2.82
N VAL A 98 -4.08 3.23 -1.75
CA VAL A 98 -5.54 3.26 -1.66
C VAL A 98 -6.07 4.69 -1.75
N SER A 99 -5.46 5.65 -1.04
CA SER A 99 -5.84 7.07 -1.17
C SER A 99 -5.59 7.61 -2.57
N ALA A 100 -4.50 7.21 -3.25
CA ALA A 100 -4.27 7.58 -4.63
C ALA A 100 -5.38 7.08 -5.57
N VAL A 101 -5.78 5.80 -5.45
CA VAL A 101 -6.89 5.23 -6.21
C VAL A 101 -8.18 6.00 -5.96
N THR A 102 -8.50 6.29 -4.69
CA THR A 102 -9.69 7.08 -4.35
C THR A 102 -9.67 8.46 -5.00
N LEU A 103 -8.53 9.16 -4.97
CA LEU A 103 -8.37 10.47 -5.59
C LEU A 103 -8.48 10.42 -7.13
N PHE A 104 -7.97 9.39 -7.78
CA PHE A 104 -8.13 9.23 -9.23
C PHE A 104 -9.56 8.88 -9.64
N VAL A 105 -10.26 8.06 -8.85
CA VAL A 105 -11.70 7.81 -9.06
C VAL A 105 -12.48 9.12 -8.92
N LEU A 106 -12.21 9.90 -7.87
CA LEU A 106 -12.82 11.21 -7.67
C LEU A 106 -12.51 12.17 -8.83
N THR A 107 -11.26 12.20 -9.30
CA THR A 107 -10.87 13.01 -10.47
C THR A 107 -11.68 12.62 -11.71
N SER A 108 -11.82 11.32 -11.99
CA SER A 108 -12.61 10.83 -13.13
C SER A 108 -14.08 11.25 -13.03
N LEU A 109 -14.68 11.13 -11.84
CA LEU A 109 -16.05 11.58 -11.58
C LEU A 109 -16.21 13.09 -11.76
N LEU A 110 -15.27 13.89 -11.26
CA LEU A 110 -15.29 15.35 -11.40
C LEU A 110 -15.17 15.80 -12.86
N ILE A 111 -14.35 15.12 -13.67
CA ILE A 111 -14.27 15.36 -15.14
C ILE A 111 -15.63 15.13 -15.79
N GLY A 112 -16.30 14.02 -15.46
CA GLY A 112 -17.64 13.73 -15.96
C GLY A 112 -18.65 14.82 -15.57
N VAL A 113 -18.72 15.15 -14.28
CA VAL A 113 -19.66 16.17 -13.75
C VAL A 113 -19.40 17.56 -14.35
N SER A 114 -18.13 17.98 -14.44
CA SER A 114 -17.75 19.28 -15.01
C SER A 114 -18.18 19.39 -16.48
N SER A 115 -18.13 18.28 -17.22
CA SER A 115 -18.56 18.22 -18.62
C SER A 115 -20.08 18.30 -18.78
N PHE A 116 -20.85 17.68 -17.87
CA PHE A 116 -22.32 17.70 -17.89
C PHE A 116 -22.93 19.04 -17.44
N LEU A 117 -22.34 19.68 -16.42
CA LEU A 117 -22.88 20.93 -15.84
C LEU A 117 -22.23 22.20 -16.39
N SER A 118 -21.22 22.07 -17.28
CA SER A 118 -20.48 23.19 -17.89
C SER A 118 -19.89 24.18 -16.87
N ILE A 119 -19.46 23.68 -15.70
CA ILE A 119 -18.95 24.51 -14.60
C ILE A 119 -17.43 24.66 -14.71
N GLU A 120 -16.95 25.77 -15.28
CA GLU A 120 -15.50 26.00 -15.46
C GLU A 120 -14.71 26.06 -14.14
N ARG A 121 -15.36 26.45 -13.03
CA ARG A 121 -14.71 26.48 -11.71
C ARG A 121 -14.26 25.11 -11.21
N LEU A 122 -14.84 24.01 -11.71
CA LEU A 122 -14.41 22.65 -11.33
C LEU A 122 -13.02 22.29 -11.88
N ASN A 123 -12.53 22.97 -12.91
CA ASN A 123 -11.23 22.64 -13.53
C ASN A 123 -10.08 22.69 -12.51
N TYR A 124 -10.05 23.71 -11.65
CA TYR A 124 -9.04 23.82 -10.59
C TYR A 124 -9.14 22.66 -9.59
N ILE A 125 -10.35 22.22 -9.25
CA ILE A 125 -10.58 21.11 -8.31
C ILE A 125 -10.18 19.77 -8.95
N ILE A 126 -10.47 19.56 -10.23
CA ILE A 126 -10.05 18.37 -10.98
C ILE A 126 -8.53 18.24 -10.97
N VAL A 127 -7.83 19.31 -11.35
CA VAL A 127 -6.36 19.31 -11.40
C VAL A 127 -5.77 19.13 -10.00
N ALA A 128 -6.30 19.81 -8.99
CA ALA A 128 -5.84 19.65 -7.61
C ALA A 128 -6.02 18.22 -7.08
N THR A 129 -7.18 17.61 -7.34
CA THR A 129 -7.48 16.22 -6.93
C THR A 129 -6.56 15.23 -7.64
N PHE A 130 -6.31 15.43 -8.93
CA PHE A 130 -5.39 14.61 -9.71
C PHE A 130 -3.96 14.69 -9.16
N LEU A 131 -3.45 15.90 -8.92
CA LEU A 131 -2.11 16.12 -8.36
C LEU A 131 -1.98 15.54 -6.94
N ALA A 132 -3.01 15.67 -6.11
CA ALA A 132 -3.04 15.02 -4.80
C ALA A 132 -2.92 13.49 -4.94
N GLY A 133 -3.61 12.90 -5.92
CA GLY A 133 -3.47 11.47 -6.26
C GLY A 133 -2.04 11.11 -6.63
N MET A 134 -1.40 11.90 -7.49
CA MET A 134 0.01 11.71 -7.90
C MET A 134 0.98 11.78 -6.71
N ILE A 135 0.81 12.74 -5.82
CA ILE A 135 1.62 12.87 -4.60
C ILE A 135 1.42 11.64 -3.72
N SER A 136 0.18 11.16 -3.59
CA SER A 136 -0.14 9.95 -2.83
C SER A 136 0.52 8.69 -3.42
N VAL A 137 0.62 8.57 -4.75
CA VAL A 137 1.40 7.51 -5.40
C VAL A 137 2.88 7.63 -5.03
N LEU A 138 3.45 8.83 -5.14
CA LEU A 138 4.87 9.06 -4.83
C LEU A 138 5.19 8.70 -3.38
N VAL A 139 4.37 9.13 -2.42
CA VAL A 139 4.51 8.77 -1.00
C VAL A 139 4.44 7.25 -0.81
N GLY A 140 3.51 6.57 -1.48
CA GLY A 140 3.40 5.12 -1.45
C GLY A 140 4.66 4.41 -1.99
N ALA A 141 5.22 4.93 -3.09
CA ALA A 141 6.45 4.42 -3.70
C ALA A 141 7.67 4.61 -2.79
N LEU A 142 7.77 5.74 -2.09
CA LEU A 142 8.82 5.97 -1.09
C LEU A 142 8.73 4.96 0.05
N PHE A 143 7.53 4.71 0.60
CA PHE A 143 7.35 3.68 1.62
C PHE A 143 7.68 2.28 1.10
N ALA A 144 7.35 1.96 -0.16
CA ALA A 144 7.72 0.70 -0.79
C ALA A 144 9.25 0.55 -0.91
N GLY A 145 9.95 1.62 -1.31
CA GLY A 145 11.41 1.63 -1.36
C GLY A 145 12.07 1.42 0.01
N ILE A 146 11.54 2.07 1.05
CA ILE A 146 11.99 1.89 2.44
C ILE A 146 11.77 0.43 2.89
N GLU A 147 10.64 -0.18 2.54
CA GLU A 147 10.36 -1.59 2.85
C GLU A 147 11.38 -2.52 2.20
N ILE A 148 11.70 -2.30 0.93
CA ILE A 148 12.67 -3.11 0.19
C ILE A 148 14.05 -3.01 0.84
N LYS A 149 14.49 -1.80 1.18
CA LYS A 149 15.78 -1.58 1.83
C LYS A 149 15.88 -2.31 3.17
N LYS A 150 14.87 -2.14 4.04
CA LYS A 150 14.84 -2.85 5.33
C LYS A 150 14.75 -4.37 5.18
N GLY A 151 14.02 -4.84 4.17
CA GLY A 151 13.94 -6.27 3.86
C GLY A 151 15.30 -6.85 3.46
N TYR A 152 16.07 -6.10 2.67
CA TYR A 152 17.40 -6.50 2.22
C TYR A 152 18.44 -6.50 3.35
N GLU A 153 18.45 -5.46 4.20
CA GLU A 153 19.35 -5.37 5.36
C GLU A 153 19.20 -6.59 6.27
N ILE A 154 17.97 -7.05 6.54
CA ILE A 154 17.73 -8.24 7.37
C ILE A 154 18.36 -9.50 6.77
N VAL A 155 18.26 -9.69 5.44
CA VAL A 155 18.83 -10.87 4.77
C VAL A 155 20.35 -10.86 4.83
N ILE A 156 20.99 -9.70 4.69
CA ILE A 156 22.45 -9.59 4.86
C ILE A 156 22.87 -9.97 6.28
N TYR A 157 22.19 -9.44 7.29
CA TYR A 157 22.49 -9.79 8.68
C TYR A 157 22.29 -11.29 8.98
N GLU A 158 21.32 -11.94 8.34
CA GLU A 158 21.14 -13.40 8.47
C GLU A 158 22.28 -14.19 7.83
N ILE A 159 22.84 -13.73 6.70
CA ILE A 159 23.98 -14.38 6.05
C ILE A 159 25.25 -14.21 6.89
N GLU A 160 25.55 -12.99 7.33
CA GLU A 160 26.76 -12.68 8.12
C GLU A 160 26.76 -13.37 9.50
N ALA A 161 25.59 -13.66 10.09
CA ALA A 161 25.49 -14.39 11.35
C ALA A 161 25.73 -15.90 11.21
N HIS A 162 25.81 -16.41 9.98
CA HIS A 162 26.02 -17.82 9.66
C HIS A 162 27.42 -18.11 9.06
N GLU A 163 28.28 -17.09 8.89
CA GLU A 163 29.73 -17.21 8.66
C GLU A 163 30.52 -17.14 9.98
#